data_AF-A0A3B0UIV3-F1
#
_entry.id   AF-A0A3B0UIV3-F1
#
_cell.length_a   1.000
_cell.length_b   1.000
_cell.length_c   1.000
_cell.angle_alpha   90.00
_cell.angle_beta   90.00
_cell.angle_gamma   90.00
#
_symmetry.space_group_name_H-M   'P 1'
#
loop_
_entity.id
_entity.type
_entity.pdbx_description
1 polymer ?
#
loop_
_entity_poly.entity_id
_entity_poly.type
_entity_poly.pdbx_seq_one_letter_code
_entity_poly.pdbx_strand_id
1 'polypeptide(L)'
;MTEPIPKQKVRSAHSLSKKELRASLILPIVITLIIWGAGLLLYQVTPGEFNTAVVLFISFALLLFLLYWTRKAEKRLRITAVFIAIPALVGISLGLIQGSVTNTMLGVSGTFLLLLLHSLFHTPISYRVAFRRFRAGDIDTALDLLNKAIQARPDFWESYQLRALIHLTELDFSRAERSAKEAISRKPNAHPVYNTLGQIYLAQATFSQAQSSFEQALALEPNNALYRYHLGLCQYRQQAYPEAVTSFMEAIGGSIRFLEYELQAHYYLWRSLKALDEDEQAKTVHEQMQNFAPGVPLIEAQLEEQPEYPHLANLRADALDLSKQFNNDFTKDSDYKKAGEDAVK
;
A
#
# COMPACT_ATOMS: atom_id res chain seq x y z
N MET A 1 -10.81 -16.66 -39.26
CA MET A 1 -12.12 -16.89 -38.59
C MET A 1 -11.86 -16.76 -37.11
N THR A 2 -12.17 -15.58 -36.58
CA THR A 2 -11.86 -15.14 -35.23
C THR A 2 -12.92 -15.64 -34.27
N GLU A 3 -12.57 -16.55 -33.36
CA GLU A 3 -13.40 -16.81 -32.20
C GLU A 3 -13.39 -15.57 -31.28
N PRO A 4 -14.56 -15.09 -30.83
CA PRO A 4 -14.62 -13.97 -29.89
C PRO A 4 -14.13 -14.44 -28.52
N ILE A 5 -13.10 -13.77 -28.00
CA ILE A 5 -12.59 -13.92 -26.65
C ILE A 5 -13.77 -13.83 -25.67
N PRO A 6 -13.98 -14.81 -24.78
CA PRO A 6 -15.11 -14.81 -23.87
C PRO A 6 -14.99 -13.60 -22.95
N LYS A 7 -16.05 -12.79 -22.88
CA LYS A 7 -16.19 -11.69 -21.91
C LYS A 7 -16.07 -12.26 -20.50
N GLN A 8 -14.85 -12.34 -19.97
CA GLN A 8 -14.63 -12.61 -18.57
C GLN A 8 -15.20 -11.42 -17.80
N LYS A 9 -16.27 -11.70 -17.04
CA LYS A 9 -16.87 -10.79 -16.07
C LYS A 9 -15.76 -10.05 -15.33
N VAL A 10 -15.69 -8.73 -15.54
CA VAL A 10 -14.99 -7.78 -14.70
C VAL A 10 -15.35 -8.08 -13.25
N ARG A 11 -14.48 -8.80 -12.54
CA ARG A 11 -14.59 -8.97 -11.09
C ARG A 11 -13.99 -7.73 -10.47
N SER A 12 -14.90 -6.84 -10.11
CA SER A 12 -14.72 -5.74 -9.16
C SER A 12 -13.68 -6.04 -8.07
N ALA A 13 -12.86 -5.01 -7.82
CA ALA A 13 -12.01 -4.77 -6.67
C ALA A 13 -12.21 -5.65 -5.42
N HIS A 14 -11.08 -6.07 -4.83
CA HIS A 14 -10.92 -6.46 -3.43
C HIS A 14 -11.90 -7.54 -2.93
N SER A 15 -11.60 -8.81 -3.19
CA SER A 15 -12.06 -9.86 -2.27
C SER A 15 -10.90 -10.21 -1.33
N LEU A 16 -10.89 -9.60 -0.14
CA LEU A 16 -10.22 -10.20 1.03
C LEU A 16 -10.56 -11.70 1.03
N SER A 17 -9.56 -12.57 1.18
CA SER A 17 -9.79 -14.02 1.22
C SER A 17 -10.93 -14.31 2.19
N LYS A 18 -11.85 -15.25 1.88
CA LYS A 18 -12.97 -15.59 2.80
C LYS A 18 -12.48 -15.84 4.23
N LYS A 19 -11.24 -16.30 4.40
CA LYS A 19 -10.57 -16.52 5.69
C LYS A 19 -10.15 -15.19 6.36
N GLU A 20 -9.65 -14.23 5.60
CA GLU A 20 -9.27 -12.89 6.07
C GLU A 20 -10.51 -12.04 6.37
N LEU A 21 -11.51 -12.03 5.49
CA LEU A 21 -12.78 -11.34 5.73
C LEU A 21 -13.47 -11.89 7.00
N ARG A 22 -13.42 -13.22 7.17
CA ARG A 22 -13.90 -13.86 8.40
C ARG A 22 -13.09 -13.43 9.62
N ALA A 23 -11.77 -13.37 9.50
CA ALA A 23 -10.86 -13.04 10.60
C ALA A 23 -10.66 -11.54 10.84
N SER A 24 -11.17 -10.63 10.00
CA SER A 24 -11.01 -9.18 10.15
C SER A 24 -12.31 -8.47 10.54
N LEU A 25 -13.47 -8.99 10.09
CA LEU A 25 -14.77 -8.34 10.27
C LEU A 25 -15.84 -9.26 10.86
N ILE A 26 -15.95 -10.52 10.41
CA ILE A 26 -17.06 -11.40 10.83
C ILE A 26 -16.86 -11.94 12.24
N LEU A 27 -15.65 -12.38 12.58
CA LEU A 27 -15.34 -12.99 13.88
C LEU A 27 -15.59 -12.05 15.08
N PRO A 28 -15.22 -10.75 15.04
CA PRO A 28 -15.57 -9.80 16.10
C PRO A 28 -17.06 -9.59 16.26
N ILE A 29 -17.78 -9.48 15.14
CA ILE A 29 -19.23 -9.28 15.14
C ILE A 29 -19.90 -10.49 15.80
N VAL A 30 -19.53 -11.70 15.39
CA VAL A 30 -20.07 -12.94 15.96
C VAL A 30 -19.76 -13.06 17.45
N ILE A 31 -18.53 -12.79 17.89
CA ILE A 31 -18.17 -12.87 19.32
C ILE A 31 -18.92 -11.80 20.13
N THR A 32 -19.06 -10.59 19.58
CA THR A 32 -19.86 -9.53 20.21
C THR A 32 -21.31 -9.98 20.37
N LEU A 33 -21.93 -10.54 19.32
CA LEU A 33 -23.30 -11.06 19.38
C LEU A 33 -23.45 -12.22 20.38
N ILE A 34 -22.46 -13.10 20.50
CA ILE A 34 -22.45 -14.17 21.51
C ILE A 34 -22.41 -13.59 22.93
N ILE A 35 -21.56 -12.59 23.17
CA ILE A 35 -21.47 -11.92 24.49
C ILE A 35 -22.80 -11.26 24.86
N TRP A 36 -23.42 -10.56 23.90
CA TRP A 36 -24.74 -9.95 24.09
C TRP A 36 -25.85 -10.99 24.29
N GLY A 37 -25.84 -12.08 23.53
CA GLY A 37 -26.78 -13.19 23.68
C GLY A 37 -26.68 -13.89 25.03
N ALA A 38 -25.46 -14.13 25.53
CA ALA A 38 -25.23 -14.67 26.86
C ALA A 38 -25.73 -13.71 27.95
N GLY A 39 -25.52 -12.40 27.77
CA GLY A 39 -26.07 -11.35 28.63
C GLY A 39 -27.60 -11.37 28.67
N LEU A 40 -28.25 -11.54 27.52
CA LEU A 40 -29.71 -11.62 27.40
C LEU A 40 -30.28 -12.87 28.08
N LEU A 41 -29.61 -14.02 27.96
CA LEU A 41 -30.01 -15.25 28.65
C LEU A 41 -29.90 -15.12 30.17
N LEU A 42 -28.82 -14.52 30.67
CA LEU A 42 -28.67 -14.21 32.10
C LEU A 42 -29.78 -13.29 32.61
N TYR A 43 -30.19 -12.32 31.81
CA TYR A 43 -31.32 -11.43 32.13
C TYR A 43 -32.65 -12.20 32.27
N GLN A 44 -32.95 -13.13 31.36
CA GLN A 44 -34.19 -13.93 31.43
C GLN A 44 -34.26 -14.79 32.70
N VAL A 45 -33.10 -15.20 33.24
CA VAL A 45 -33.01 -16.02 34.46
C VAL A 45 -33.03 -15.16 35.74
N THR A 46 -32.85 -13.83 35.62
CA THR A 46 -32.82 -12.89 36.77
C THR A 46 -33.69 -11.65 36.54
N PRO A 47 -35.03 -11.78 36.47
CA PRO A 47 -35.92 -10.64 36.18
C PRO A 47 -36.13 -9.76 37.43
N GLY A 48 -35.91 -8.44 37.31
CA GLY A 48 -36.32 -7.45 38.32
C GLY A 48 -35.41 -6.24 38.46
N GLU A 49 -34.11 -6.40 38.22
CA GLU A 49 -33.15 -5.31 38.09
C GLU A 49 -32.22 -5.73 36.96
N PHE A 50 -31.87 -4.83 36.05
CA PHE A 50 -30.79 -5.11 35.09
C PHE A 50 -29.50 -5.15 35.91
N ASN A 51 -29.26 -6.30 36.55
CA ASN A 51 -28.43 -6.42 37.74
C ASN A 51 -27.03 -5.96 37.36
N THR A 52 -26.46 -5.01 38.10
CA THR A 52 -25.17 -4.38 37.80
C THR A 52 -24.10 -5.44 37.46
N ALA A 53 -24.22 -6.63 38.05
CA ALA A 53 -23.42 -7.82 37.75
C ALA A 53 -23.46 -8.27 36.27
N VAL A 54 -24.63 -8.35 35.62
CA VAL A 54 -24.76 -8.78 34.20
C VAL A 54 -24.14 -7.75 33.27
N VAL A 55 -24.35 -6.46 33.55
CA VAL A 55 -23.77 -5.36 32.78
C VAL A 55 -22.25 -5.36 32.88
N LEU A 56 -21.73 -5.46 34.10
CA LEU A 56 -20.30 -5.51 34.36
C LEU A 56 -19.68 -6.75 33.71
N PHE A 57 -20.38 -7.88 33.69
CA PHE A 57 -19.93 -9.09 32.99
C PHE A 57 -19.81 -8.88 31.48
N ILE A 58 -20.85 -8.33 30.83
CA ILE A 58 -20.84 -8.04 29.38
C ILE A 58 -19.71 -7.05 29.04
N SER A 59 -19.60 -5.95 29.78
CA SER A 59 -18.59 -4.92 29.55
C SER A 59 -17.16 -5.45 29.78
N PHE A 60 -16.96 -6.27 30.80
CA PHE A 60 -15.69 -6.94 31.06
C PHE A 60 -15.35 -7.96 29.96
N ALA A 61 -16.32 -8.74 29.49
CA ALA A 61 -16.14 -9.69 28.40
C ALA A 61 -15.78 -8.99 27.07
N LEU A 62 -16.44 -7.87 26.75
CA LEU A 62 -16.11 -7.05 25.58
C LEU A 62 -14.71 -6.43 25.69
N LEU A 63 -14.30 -5.99 26.88
CA LEU A 63 -12.95 -5.47 27.12
C LEU A 63 -11.89 -6.58 26.95
N LEU A 64 -12.10 -7.76 27.52
CA LEU A 64 -11.21 -8.91 27.33
C LEU A 64 -11.13 -9.33 25.87
N PHE A 65 -12.25 -9.35 25.17
CA PHE A 65 -12.29 -9.62 23.74
C PHE A 65 -11.49 -8.59 22.95
N LEU A 66 -11.67 -7.29 23.22
CA LEU A 66 -10.90 -6.23 22.58
C LEU A 66 -9.40 -6.39 22.82
N LEU A 67 -9.00 -6.71 24.06
CA LEU A 67 -7.60 -6.97 24.43
C LEU A 67 -7.02 -8.20 23.72
N TYR A 68 -7.81 -9.26 23.53
CA TYR A 68 -7.43 -10.45 22.79
C TYR A 68 -7.32 -10.17 21.28
N TRP A 69 -8.31 -9.46 20.73
CA TRP A 69 -8.39 -9.09 19.32
C TRP A 69 -7.18 -8.25 18.89
N THR A 70 -6.84 -7.28 19.74
CA THR A 70 -5.71 -6.36 19.51
C THR A 70 -4.36 -6.94 19.95
N ARG A 71 -4.27 -8.22 20.39
CA ARG A 71 -3.01 -8.79 20.89
C ARG A 71 -1.88 -8.84 19.86
N LYS A 72 -2.23 -8.94 18.57
CA LYS A 72 -1.29 -8.93 17.44
C LYS A 72 -0.99 -7.52 16.92
N ALA A 73 -1.73 -6.52 17.40
CA ALA A 73 -1.49 -5.12 17.04
C ALA A 73 -0.32 -4.55 17.86
N GLU A 74 0.25 -3.46 17.35
CA GLU A 74 1.31 -2.72 18.05
C GLU A 74 0.83 -2.27 19.45
N LYS A 75 1.73 -2.27 20.45
CA LYS A 75 1.39 -1.98 21.86
C LYS A 75 0.66 -0.64 22.01
N ARG A 76 1.08 0.39 21.27
CA ARG A 76 0.43 1.71 21.26
C ARG A 76 -1.00 1.63 20.73
N LEU A 77 -1.19 0.99 19.58
CA LEU A 77 -2.50 0.82 18.95
C LEU A 77 -3.47 0.06 19.88
N ARG A 78 -2.97 -0.97 20.58
CA ARG A 78 -3.73 -1.73 21.58
C ARG A 78 -4.19 -0.86 22.74
N ILE A 79 -3.29 -0.05 23.31
CA ILE A 79 -3.63 0.87 24.41
C ILE A 79 -4.66 1.90 23.93
N THR A 80 -4.43 2.51 22.77
CA THR A 80 -5.33 3.51 22.19
C THR A 80 -6.71 2.93 21.88
N ALA A 81 -6.81 1.72 21.32
CA ALA A 81 -8.09 1.06 21.06
C ALA A 81 -8.91 0.84 22.34
N VAL A 82 -8.24 0.46 23.44
CA VAL A 82 -8.90 0.34 24.75
C VAL A 82 -9.42 1.71 25.22
N PHE A 83 -8.60 2.75 25.17
CA PHE A 83 -9.01 4.10 25.57
C PHE A 83 -10.20 4.62 24.75
N ILE A 84 -10.20 4.38 23.44
CA ILE A 84 -11.29 4.78 22.54
C ILE A 84 -12.59 4.06 22.90
N ALA A 85 -12.54 2.80 23.33
CA ALA A 85 -13.72 1.99 23.63
C ALA A 85 -14.35 2.27 25.01
N ILE A 86 -13.60 2.88 25.94
CA ILE A 86 -14.07 3.13 27.32
C ILE A 86 -15.40 3.91 27.37
N PRO A 87 -15.59 5.02 26.63
CA PRO A 87 -16.84 5.78 26.70
C PRO A 87 -18.06 4.95 26.30
N ALA A 88 -17.97 4.10 25.26
CA ALA A 88 -19.05 3.22 24.85
C ALA A 88 -19.33 2.17 25.93
N LEU A 89 -18.30 1.52 26.46
CA LEU A 89 -18.46 0.52 27.52
C LEU A 89 -19.12 1.12 28.75
N VAL A 90 -18.70 2.31 29.19
CA VAL A 90 -19.27 3.00 30.35
C VAL A 90 -20.69 3.50 30.07
N GLY A 91 -20.93 4.14 28.92
CA GLY A 91 -22.23 4.70 28.57
C GLY A 91 -23.30 3.63 28.36
N ILE A 92 -22.97 2.54 27.66
CA ILE A 92 -23.84 1.37 27.53
C ILE A 92 -24.13 0.78 28.91
N SER A 93 -23.11 0.66 29.77
CA SER A 93 -23.30 0.10 31.11
C SER A 93 -24.25 0.94 31.96
N LEU A 94 -24.00 2.25 32.05
CA LEU A 94 -24.84 3.16 32.83
C LEU A 94 -26.25 3.29 32.24
N GLY A 95 -26.37 3.29 30.92
CA GLY A 95 -27.68 3.35 30.26
C GLY A 95 -28.53 2.12 30.54
N LEU A 96 -27.91 0.93 30.59
CA LEU A 96 -28.62 -0.30 30.94
C LEU A 96 -28.96 -0.37 32.44
N ILE A 97 -28.07 0.06 33.34
CA ILE A 97 -28.32 0.07 34.80
C ILE A 97 -29.43 1.06 35.17
N GLN A 98 -29.40 2.26 34.59
CA GLN A 98 -30.31 3.36 34.93
C GLN A 98 -31.55 3.41 34.03
N GLY A 99 -31.68 2.54 33.03
CA GLY A 99 -32.76 2.59 32.03
C GLY A 99 -32.73 3.85 31.16
N SER A 100 -31.56 4.46 30.98
CA SER A 100 -31.38 5.76 30.35
C SER A 100 -30.74 5.65 28.97
N VAL A 101 -31.54 5.91 27.93
CA VAL A 101 -31.06 5.94 26.53
C VAL A 101 -30.02 7.05 26.32
N THR A 102 -30.09 8.14 27.08
CA THR A 102 -29.16 9.28 26.94
C THR A 102 -27.73 8.89 27.32
N ASN A 103 -27.54 8.08 28.37
CA ASN A 103 -26.22 7.60 28.78
C ASN A 103 -25.59 6.68 27.72
N THR A 104 -26.40 5.80 27.12
CA THR A 104 -25.97 4.93 26.01
C THR A 104 -25.54 5.76 24.80
N MET A 105 -26.35 6.75 24.41
CA MET A 105 -26.04 7.63 23.29
C MET A 105 -24.76 8.44 23.53
N LEU A 106 -24.59 9.01 24.72
CA LEU A 106 -23.39 9.76 25.10
C LEU A 106 -22.11 8.90 25.00
N GLY A 107 -22.15 7.65 25.48
CA GLY A 107 -21.00 6.75 25.41
C GLY A 107 -20.61 6.36 23.98
N VAL A 108 -21.61 6.03 23.16
CA VAL A 108 -21.41 5.69 21.74
C VAL A 108 -20.91 6.90 20.96
N SER A 109 -21.52 8.07 21.15
CA SER A 109 -21.07 9.33 20.53
C SER A 109 -19.67 9.72 20.97
N GLY A 110 -19.31 9.55 22.24
CA GLY A 110 -17.96 9.79 22.74
C GLY A 110 -16.91 8.88 22.10
N THR A 111 -17.23 7.60 21.92
CA THR A 111 -16.36 6.64 21.22
C THR A 111 -16.19 7.02 19.75
N PHE A 112 -17.28 7.41 19.08
CA PHE A 112 -17.23 7.86 17.68
C PHE A 112 -16.38 9.12 17.53
N LEU A 113 -16.50 10.08 18.44
CA LEU A 113 -15.65 11.28 18.48
C LEU A 113 -14.17 10.91 18.68
N LEU A 114 -13.85 10.01 19.61
CA LEU A 114 -12.47 9.56 19.83
C LEU A 114 -11.90 8.80 18.62
N LEU A 115 -12.71 8.00 17.92
CA LEU A 115 -12.31 7.38 16.65
C LEU A 115 -12.00 8.41 15.58
N LEU A 116 -12.85 9.44 15.46
CA LEU A 116 -12.67 10.53 14.51
C LEU A 116 -11.40 11.32 14.82
N LEU A 117 -11.18 11.69 16.08
CA LEU A 117 -9.94 12.35 16.52
C LEU A 117 -8.72 11.46 16.29
N HIS A 118 -8.77 10.18 16.65
CA HIS A 118 -7.66 9.26 16.42
C HIS A 118 -7.32 9.16 14.93
N SER A 119 -8.32 9.04 14.05
CA SER A 119 -8.13 9.01 12.60
C SER A 119 -7.50 10.31 12.08
N LEU A 120 -7.93 11.47 12.60
CA LEU A 120 -7.37 12.78 12.22
C LEU A 120 -5.91 12.96 12.66
N PHE A 121 -5.52 12.38 13.80
CA PHE A 121 -4.17 12.55 14.38
C PHE A 121 -3.23 11.36 14.18
N HIS A 122 -3.69 10.25 13.59
CA HIS A 122 -2.84 9.09 13.32
C HIS A 122 -1.75 9.39 12.30
N THR A 123 -1.96 10.29 11.35
CA THR A 123 -0.93 10.69 10.38
C THR A 123 -0.48 12.11 10.70
N PRO A 124 0.83 12.36 10.98
CA PRO A 124 1.32 13.71 11.26
C PRO A 124 0.92 14.68 10.16
N ILE A 125 0.36 15.83 10.53
CA ILE A 125 -0.04 16.86 9.54
C ILE A 125 1.17 17.29 8.71
N SER A 126 2.32 17.47 9.36
CA SER A 126 3.60 17.76 8.72
C SER A 126 3.99 16.70 7.68
N TYR A 127 3.75 15.41 7.92
CA TYR A 127 3.94 14.37 6.89
C TYR A 127 2.99 14.53 5.71
N ARG A 128 1.70 14.78 5.97
CA ARG A 128 0.70 14.96 4.89
C ARG A 128 1.05 16.15 4.01
N VAL A 129 1.53 17.24 4.60
CA VAL A 129 1.97 18.42 3.85
C VAL A 129 3.28 18.12 3.13
N ALA A 130 4.25 17.47 3.79
CA ALA A 130 5.51 17.07 3.17
C ALA A 130 5.29 16.21 1.93
N PHE A 131 4.38 15.23 1.98
CA PHE A 131 4.05 14.38 0.84
C PHE A 131 3.50 15.18 -0.34
N ARG A 132 2.64 16.17 -0.09
CA ARG A 132 2.13 17.05 -1.15
C ARG A 132 3.22 17.95 -1.72
N ARG A 133 4.10 18.47 -0.87
CA ARG A 133 5.24 19.31 -1.29
C ARG A 133 6.22 18.54 -2.14
N PHE A 134 6.55 17.31 -1.73
CA PHE A 134 7.36 16.39 -2.53
C PHE A 134 6.73 16.13 -3.90
N ARG A 135 5.43 15.83 -3.95
CA ARG A 135 4.71 15.66 -5.23
C ARG A 135 4.68 16.91 -6.10
N ALA A 136 4.82 18.09 -5.52
CA ALA A 136 4.91 19.37 -6.23
C ALA A 136 6.35 19.77 -6.58
N GLY A 137 7.35 18.90 -6.34
CA GLY A 137 8.76 19.17 -6.59
C GLY A 137 9.46 20.05 -5.55
N ASP A 138 8.77 20.47 -4.50
CA ASP A 138 9.32 21.31 -3.42
C ASP A 138 10.04 20.44 -2.38
N ILE A 139 11.23 19.96 -2.77
CA ILE A 139 12.04 18.99 -2.02
C ILE A 139 12.50 19.54 -0.66
N ASP A 140 13.02 20.77 -0.64
CA ASP A 140 13.55 21.40 0.57
C ASP A 140 12.47 21.54 1.65
N THR A 141 11.28 22.05 1.27
CA THR A 141 10.16 22.17 2.20
C THR A 141 9.66 20.80 2.64
N ALA A 142 9.65 19.80 1.75
CA ALA A 142 9.26 18.44 2.10
C ALA A 142 10.18 17.84 3.16
N LEU A 143 11.51 18.02 3.03
CA LEU A 143 12.49 17.53 3.99
C LEU A 143 12.39 18.23 5.35
N ASP A 144 12.22 19.56 5.39
CA ASP A 144 12.01 20.29 6.65
C ASP A 144 10.74 19.81 7.38
N LEU A 145 9.63 19.68 6.64
CA LEU A 145 8.38 19.16 7.20
C LEU A 145 8.49 17.71 7.65
N LEU A 146 9.27 16.87 6.95
CA LEU A 146 9.55 15.50 7.39
C LEU A 146 10.35 15.46 8.67
N ASN A 147 11.34 16.34 8.85
CA ASN A 147 12.09 16.43 10.10
C ASN A 147 11.16 16.82 11.26
N LYS A 148 10.23 17.76 11.03
CA LYS A 148 9.17 18.10 12.00
C LYS A 148 8.23 16.92 12.27
N ALA A 149 7.86 16.15 11.25
CA ALA A 149 7.03 14.95 11.40
C ALA A 149 7.72 13.87 12.24
N ILE A 150 9.02 13.65 12.01
CA ILE A 150 9.84 12.69 12.74
C ILE A 150 10.04 13.14 14.19
N GLN A 151 10.27 14.42 14.44
CA GLN A 151 10.36 14.96 15.81
C GLN A 151 9.04 14.78 16.57
N ALA A 152 7.91 15.06 15.91
CA ALA A 152 6.59 14.91 16.51
C ALA A 152 6.22 13.43 16.77
N ARG A 153 6.53 12.54 15.82
CA ARG A 153 6.28 11.09 15.93
C ARG A 153 7.46 10.26 15.42
N PRO A 154 8.45 9.97 16.27
CA PRO A 154 9.62 9.18 15.88
C PRO A 154 9.33 7.73 15.50
N ASP A 155 8.14 7.20 15.82
CA ASP A 155 7.69 5.85 15.50
C ASP A 155 6.95 5.75 14.16
N PHE A 156 6.63 6.87 13.51
CA PHE A 156 5.91 6.87 12.24
C PHE A 156 6.85 6.55 11.07
N TRP A 157 6.96 5.26 10.75
CA TRP A 157 7.89 4.72 9.77
C TRP A 157 7.72 5.32 8.35
N GLU A 158 6.51 5.73 7.96
CA GLU A 158 6.20 6.33 6.67
C GLU A 158 6.96 7.65 6.45
N SER A 159 7.23 8.42 7.50
CA SER A 159 8.06 9.63 7.39
C SER A 159 9.49 9.31 6.98
N TYR A 160 10.06 8.25 7.55
CA TYR A 160 11.41 7.79 7.20
C TYR A 160 11.44 7.17 5.79
N GLN A 161 10.39 6.44 5.41
CA GLN A 161 10.25 5.92 4.05
C GLN A 161 10.19 7.04 3.01
N LEU A 162 9.37 8.07 3.25
CA LEU A 162 9.26 9.21 2.34
C LEU A 162 10.59 9.98 2.25
N ARG A 163 11.29 10.15 3.38
CA ARG A 163 12.65 10.72 3.37
C ARG A 163 13.63 9.88 2.56
N ALA A 164 13.54 8.55 2.64
CA ALA A 164 14.35 7.64 1.84
C ALA A 164 14.07 7.80 0.34
N LEU A 165 12.79 7.91 -0.04
CA LEU A 165 12.39 8.17 -1.43
C LEU A 165 12.88 9.53 -1.94
N ILE A 166 12.80 10.59 -1.12
CA ILE A 166 13.33 11.90 -1.48
C ILE A 166 14.85 11.82 -1.71
N HIS A 167 15.60 11.24 -0.78
CA HIS A 167 17.04 11.09 -0.96
C HIS A 167 17.39 10.17 -2.14
N LEU A 168 16.53 9.19 -2.48
CA LEU A 168 16.68 8.42 -3.70
C LEU A 168 16.49 9.30 -4.94
N THR A 169 15.53 10.23 -4.96
CA THR A 169 15.38 11.18 -6.09
C THR A 169 16.55 12.17 -6.18
N GLU A 170 17.17 12.51 -5.05
CA GLU A 170 18.41 13.31 -4.99
C GLU A 170 19.68 12.48 -5.26
N LEU A 171 19.55 11.16 -5.42
CA LEU A 171 20.64 10.19 -5.58
C LEU A 171 21.62 10.11 -4.41
N ASP A 172 21.21 10.64 -3.26
CA ASP A 172 21.97 10.43 -2.03
C ASP A 172 21.65 9.03 -1.49
N PHE A 173 22.23 8.04 -2.15
CA PHE A 173 22.09 6.63 -1.84
C PHE A 173 22.41 6.32 -0.37
N SER A 174 23.39 7.02 0.21
CA SER A 174 23.79 6.85 1.61
C SER A 174 22.70 7.32 2.57
N ARG A 175 22.13 8.52 2.35
CA ARG A 175 21.02 9.04 3.18
C ARG A 175 19.71 8.28 2.91
N ALA A 176 19.48 7.84 1.67
CA ALA A 176 18.32 7.04 1.29
C ALA A 176 18.32 5.70 2.01
N GLU A 177 19.42 4.95 1.95
CA GLU A 177 19.56 3.65 2.61
C GLU A 177 19.44 3.79 4.13
N ARG A 178 20.08 4.81 4.72
CA ARG A 178 19.96 5.09 6.16
C ARG A 178 18.51 5.32 6.57
N SER A 179 17.77 6.16 5.82
CA SER A 179 16.37 6.46 6.12
C SER A 179 15.47 5.23 5.95
N ALA A 180 15.73 4.39 4.93
CA ALA A 180 15.00 3.13 4.76
C ALA A 180 15.27 2.15 5.91
N LYS A 181 16.53 2.01 6.35
CA LYS A 181 16.89 1.19 7.52
C LYS A 181 16.28 1.71 8.81
N GLU A 182 16.20 3.03 8.99
CA GLU A 182 15.49 3.63 10.12
C GLU A 182 14.00 3.28 10.07
N ALA A 183 13.35 3.38 8.90
CA ALA A 183 11.95 2.98 8.74
C ALA A 183 11.73 1.50 9.11
N ILE A 184 12.61 0.58 8.66
CA ILE A 184 12.59 -0.85 9.03
C ILE A 184 12.74 -1.02 10.55
N SER A 185 13.64 -0.27 11.19
CA SER A 185 13.84 -0.36 12.64
C SER A 185 12.60 0.04 13.44
N ARG A 186 11.76 0.94 12.89
CA ARG A 186 10.49 1.35 13.51
C ARG A 186 9.39 0.32 13.23
N LYS A 187 9.35 -0.22 12.02
CA LYS A 187 8.36 -1.21 11.61
C LYS A 187 8.98 -2.30 10.71
N PRO A 188 9.44 -3.42 11.31
CA PRO A 188 10.13 -4.48 10.59
C PRO A 188 9.28 -5.21 9.54
N ASN A 189 7.95 -5.12 9.62
CA ASN A 189 7.01 -5.74 8.67
C ASN A 189 6.42 -4.74 7.68
N ALA A 190 6.99 -3.53 7.56
CA ALA A 190 6.56 -2.55 6.58
C ALA A 190 7.06 -2.94 5.18
N HIS A 191 6.30 -3.80 4.48
CA HIS A 191 6.61 -4.24 3.11
C HIS A 191 6.96 -3.10 2.12
N PRO A 192 6.35 -1.88 2.17
CA PRO A 192 6.71 -0.81 1.24
C PRO A 192 8.15 -0.32 1.42
N VAL A 193 8.71 -0.45 2.62
CA VAL A 193 10.08 0.00 2.91
C VAL A 193 11.11 -0.92 2.29
N TYR A 194 10.87 -2.24 2.29
CA TYR A 194 11.72 -3.19 1.59
C TYR A 194 11.71 -2.97 0.09
N ASN A 195 10.55 -2.61 -0.48
CA ASN A 195 10.48 -2.17 -1.87
C ASN A 195 11.29 -0.90 -2.13
N THR A 196 11.21 0.10 -1.25
CA THR A 196 12.05 1.32 -1.34
C THR A 196 13.54 0.97 -1.25
N LEU A 197 13.93 0.08 -0.35
CA LEU A 197 15.32 -0.36 -0.21
C LEU A 197 15.80 -1.12 -1.47
N GLY A 198 14.94 -1.96 -2.05
CA GLY A 198 15.22 -2.62 -3.32
C GLY A 198 15.42 -1.63 -4.47
N GLN A 199 14.59 -0.58 -4.56
CA GLN A 199 14.77 0.50 -5.55
C GLN A 199 16.08 1.26 -5.35
N ILE A 200 16.46 1.54 -4.10
CA ILE A 200 17.75 2.18 -3.77
C ILE A 200 18.91 1.33 -4.29
N TYR A 201 18.92 0.03 -4.00
CA TYR A 201 19.98 -0.87 -4.47
C TYR A 201 19.95 -1.11 -5.98
N LEU A 202 18.76 -1.11 -6.59
CA LEU A 202 18.61 -1.22 -8.04
C LEU A 202 19.24 0.00 -8.74
N ALA A 203 19.01 1.20 -8.20
CA ALA A 203 19.61 2.44 -8.71
C ALA A 203 21.14 2.50 -8.51
N GLN A 204 21.64 1.85 -7.45
CA GLN A 204 23.08 1.66 -7.22
C GLN A 204 23.72 0.56 -8.08
N ALA A 205 22.93 -0.17 -8.89
CA ALA A 205 23.34 -1.37 -9.61
C ALA A 205 23.85 -2.52 -8.72
N THR A 206 23.53 -2.51 -7.43
CA THR A 206 23.83 -3.60 -6.48
C THR A 206 22.71 -4.64 -6.51
N PHE A 207 22.61 -5.36 -7.63
CA PHE A 207 21.41 -6.14 -7.95
C PHE A 207 21.11 -7.28 -6.96
N SER A 208 22.11 -7.94 -6.37
CA SER A 208 21.86 -9.00 -5.39
C SER A 208 21.15 -8.48 -4.13
N GLN A 209 21.52 -7.29 -3.66
CA GLN A 209 20.86 -6.65 -2.51
C GLN A 209 19.47 -6.13 -2.88
N ALA A 210 19.30 -5.65 -4.12
CA ALA A 210 18.01 -5.22 -4.65
C ALA A 210 17.01 -6.39 -4.69
N GLN A 211 17.42 -7.51 -5.29
CA GLN A 211 16.63 -8.73 -5.36
C GLN A 211 16.21 -9.22 -3.97
N SER A 212 17.16 -9.34 -3.03
CA SER A 212 16.84 -9.76 -1.66
C SER A 212 15.81 -8.84 -1.00
N SER A 213 15.92 -7.52 -1.23
CA SER A 213 14.96 -6.56 -0.68
C SER A 213 13.57 -6.68 -1.31
N PHE A 214 13.48 -6.90 -2.63
CA PHE A 214 12.18 -7.14 -3.29
C PHE A 214 11.55 -8.47 -2.87
N GLU A 215 12.35 -9.52 -2.70
CA GLU A 215 11.90 -10.81 -2.18
C GLU A 215 11.36 -10.68 -0.75
N GLN A 216 11.99 -9.88 0.12
CA GLN A 216 11.43 -9.59 1.45
C GLN A 216 10.11 -8.81 1.36
N ALA A 217 10.00 -7.85 0.44
CA ALA A 217 8.74 -7.12 0.22
C ALA A 217 7.62 -8.08 -0.23
N LEU A 218 7.92 -9.02 -1.14
CA LEU A 218 6.99 -10.04 -1.62
C LEU A 218 6.70 -11.12 -0.58
N ALA A 219 7.63 -11.46 0.30
CA ALA A 219 7.37 -12.39 1.39
C ALA A 219 6.33 -11.82 2.38
N LEU A 220 6.33 -10.50 2.57
CA LEU A 220 5.37 -9.79 3.40
C LEU A 220 4.06 -9.49 2.66
N GLU A 221 4.11 -9.22 1.36
CA GLU A 221 2.95 -8.95 0.49
C GLU A 221 3.04 -9.71 -0.85
N PRO A 222 2.65 -11.01 -0.91
CA PRO A 222 2.92 -11.89 -2.05
C PRO A 222 2.19 -11.54 -3.35
N ASN A 223 1.09 -10.79 -3.26
CA ASN A 223 0.22 -10.48 -4.40
C ASN A 223 0.45 -9.08 -4.95
N ASN A 224 1.53 -8.40 -4.54
CA ASN A 224 1.81 -7.05 -5.00
C ASN A 224 2.45 -7.08 -6.40
N ALA A 225 1.64 -6.79 -7.43
CA ALA A 225 2.08 -6.73 -8.82
C ALA A 225 3.26 -5.76 -9.05
N LEU A 226 3.27 -4.61 -8.35
CA LEU A 226 4.34 -3.63 -8.47
C LEU A 226 5.67 -4.16 -7.91
N TYR A 227 5.64 -4.93 -6.81
CA TYR A 227 6.86 -5.52 -6.25
C TYR A 227 7.41 -6.63 -7.16
N ARG A 228 6.53 -7.41 -7.81
CA ARG A 228 6.93 -8.39 -8.83
C ARG A 228 7.54 -7.71 -10.04
N TYR A 229 6.98 -6.58 -10.50
CA TYR A 229 7.56 -5.77 -11.55
C TYR A 229 8.99 -5.31 -11.19
N HIS A 230 9.19 -4.77 -9.99
CA HIS A 230 10.53 -4.32 -9.57
C HIS A 230 11.53 -5.48 -9.43
N LEU A 231 11.08 -6.65 -8.98
CA LEU A 231 11.90 -7.87 -8.98
C LEU A 231 12.28 -8.29 -10.40
N GLY A 232 11.32 -8.31 -11.34
CA GLY A 232 11.56 -8.61 -12.75
C GLY A 232 12.55 -7.64 -13.38
N LEU A 233 12.45 -6.34 -13.08
CA LEU A 233 13.40 -5.34 -13.52
C LEU A 233 14.81 -5.60 -12.96
N CYS A 234 14.91 -5.98 -11.69
CA CYS A 234 16.19 -6.38 -11.09
C CYS A 234 16.80 -7.60 -11.79
N GLN A 235 16.01 -8.64 -12.03
CA GLN A 235 16.45 -9.87 -12.71
C GLN A 235 16.87 -9.60 -14.16
N TYR A 236 16.12 -8.77 -14.88
CA TYR A 236 16.48 -8.32 -16.23
C TYR A 236 17.85 -7.64 -16.25
N ARG A 237 18.14 -6.76 -15.28
CA ARG A 237 19.45 -6.11 -15.17
C ARG A 237 20.59 -7.08 -14.80
N GLN A 238 20.28 -8.15 -14.08
CA GLN A 238 21.20 -9.25 -13.82
C GLN A 238 21.39 -10.20 -15.02
N GLN A 239 20.63 -10.00 -16.11
CA GLN A 239 20.55 -10.92 -17.26
C GLN A 239 19.97 -12.30 -16.90
N ALA A 240 19.28 -12.40 -15.76
CA ALA A 240 18.49 -13.56 -15.36
C ALA A 240 17.14 -13.53 -16.12
N TYR A 241 17.20 -13.65 -17.45
CA TYR A 241 16.05 -13.48 -18.33
C TYR A 241 14.91 -14.48 -18.07
N PRO A 242 15.15 -15.79 -17.79
CA PRO A 242 14.06 -16.73 -17.49
C PRO A 242 13.27 -16.32 -16.24
N GLU A 243 13.96 -15.88 -15.20
CA GLU A 243 13.35 -15.40 -13.96
C GLU A 243 12.62 -14.06 -14.19
N ALA A 244 13.22 -13.15 -14.98
CA ALA A 244 12.60 -11.88 -15.34
C ALA A 244 11.27 -12.08 -16.09
N VAL A 245 11.24 -13.00 -17.08
CA VAL A 245 10.01 -13.37 -17.80
C VAL A 245 8.92 -13.80 -16.83
N THR A 246 9.26 -14.68 -15.89
CA THR A 246 8.30 -15.17 -14.87
C THR A 246 7.76 -14.02 -14.04
N SER A 247 8.65 -13.17 -13.49
CA SER A 247 8.26 -12.04 -12.65
C SER A 247 7.40 -11.02 -13.38
N PHE A 248 7.70 -10.70 -14.66
CA PHE A 248 6.90 -9.77 -15.44
C PHE A 248 5.53 -10.34 -15.82
N MET A 249 5.44 -11.62 -16.18
CA MET A 249 4.16 -12.28 -16.44
C MET A 249 3.27 -12.28 -15.19
N GLU A 250 3.83 -12.56 -14.02
CA GLU A 250 3.09 -12.50 -12.76
C GLU A 250 2.70 -11.07 -12.36
N ALA A 251 3.54 -10.07 -12.66
CA ALA A 251 3.22 -8.66 -12.45
C ALA A 251 2.03 -8.21 -13.32
N ILE A 252 2.07 -8.50 -14.62
CA ILE A 252 0.99 -8.19 -15.57
C ILE A 252 -0.29 -8.95 -15.19
N GLY A 253 -0.19 -10.23 -14.87
CA GLY A 253 -1.33 -11.04 -14.42
C GLY A 253 -1.95 -10.55 -13.09
N GLY A 254 -1.14 -9.93 -12.23
CA GLY A 254 -1.57 -9.28 -10.99
C GLY A 254 -2.24 -7.91 -11.17
N SER A 255 -2.31 -7.40 -12.41
CA SER A 255 -2.79 -6.07 -12.80
C SER A 255 -2.01 -4.93 -12.14
N ILE A 256 -1.10 -4.28 -12.88
CA ILE A 256 -0.38 -3.13 -12.39
C ILE A 256 -1.28 -1.89 -12.48
N ARG A 257 -1.35 -1.12 -11.40
CA ARG A 257 -2.29 0.00 -11.28
C ARG A 257 -1.97 1.18 -12.21
N PHE A 258 -0.70 1.36 -12.56
CA PHE A 258 -0.22 2.53 -13.30
C PHE A 258 0.21 2.14 -14.70
N LEU A 259 -0.21 2.96 -15.68
CA LEU A 259 -0.01 2.69 -17.09
C LEU A 259 1.47 2.61 -17.46
N GLU A 260 2.32 3.43 -16.84
CA GLU A 260 3.76 3.49 -17.11
C GLU A 260 4.45 2.18 -16.71
N TYR A 261 4.09 1.64 -15.54
CA TYR A 261 4.64 0.35 -15.09
C TYR A 261 4.09 -0.83 -15.88
N GLU A 262 2.82 -0.79 -16.31
CA GLU A 262 2.23 -1.81 -17.17
C GLU A 262 2.95 -1.84 -18.54
N LEU A 263 3.17 -0.67 -19.14
CA LEU A 263 3.93 -0.53 -20.38
C LEU A 263 5.38 -1.02 -20.22
N GLN A 264 6.06 -0.58 -19.16
CA GLN A 264 7.43 -1.02 -18.87
C GLN A 264 7.50 -2.53 -18.62
N ALA A 265 6.51 -3.12 -17.95
CA ALA A 265 6.48 -4.57 -17.72
C ALA A 265 6.41 -5.33 -19.05
N HIS A 266 5.54 -4.92 -19.98
CA HIS A 266 5.45 -5.53 -21.32
C HIS A 266 6.75 -5.33 -22.11
N TYR A 267 7.35 -4.14 -22.03
CA TYR A 267 8.62 -3.84 -22.69
C TYR A 267 9.76 -4.74 -22.20
N TYR A 268 9.97 -4.83 -20.88
CA TYR A 268 11.04 -5.66 -20.33
C TYR A 268 10.76 -7.16 -20.48
N LEU A 269 9.48 -7.58 -20.48
CA LEU A 269 9.10 -8.95 -20.84
C LEU A 269 9.48 -9.26 -22.28
N TRP A 270 9.12 -8.38 -23.23
CA TRP A 270 9.50 -8.51 -24.63
C TRP A 270 11.02 -8.59 -24.82
N ARG A 271 11.78 -7.68 -24.19
CA ARG A 271 13.25 -7.68 -24.22
C ARG A 271 13.84 -8.98 -23.67
N SER A 272 13.28 -9.49 -22.57
CA SER A 272 13.74 -10.74 -21.94
C SER A 272 13.47 -11.95 -22.85
N LEU A 273 12.30 -12.01 -23.49
CA LEU A 273 11.96 -13.08 -24.43
C LEU A 273 12.84 -13.03 -25.69
N LYS A 274 13.13 -11.84 -26.21
CA LYS A 274 14.09 -11.66 -27.32
C LYS A 274 15.50 -12.13 -26.95
N ALA A 275 15.94 -11.92 -25.71
CA ALA A 275 17.24 -12.40 -25.24
C ALA A 275 17.30 -13.92 -25.04
N LEU A 276 16.14 -14.59 -24.97
CA LEU A 276 16.00 -16.04 -24.88
C LEU A 276 15.69 -16.72 -26.23
N ASP A 277 15.68 -15.96 -27.32
CA ASP A 277 15.28 -16.42 -28.67
C ASP A 277 13.84 -16.98 -28.75
N GLU A 278 12.96 -16.55 -27.82
CA GLU A 278 11.54 -16.93 -27.77
C GLU A 278 10.68 -16.02 -28.66
N ASP A 279 10.98 -16.01 -29.97
CA ASP A 279 10.48 -15.01 -30.93
C ASP A 279 8.94 -14.95 -31.06
N GLU A 280 8.24 -16.08 -31.03
CA GLU A 280 6.78 -16.13 -31.13
C GLU A 280 6.11 -15.50 -29.90
N GLN A 281 6.64 -15.79 -28.71
CA GLN A 281 6.16 -15.18 -27.47
C GLN A 281 6.49 -13.69 -27.44
N ALA A 282 7.71 -13.33 -27.83
CA ALA A 282 8.14 -11.94 -27.92
C ALA A 282 7.24 -11.13 -28.85
N LYS A 283 6.91 -11.65 -30.04
CA LYS A 283 5.99 -11.00 -30.97
C LYS A 283 4.62 -10.75 -30.35
N THR A 284 4.07 -11.75 -29.67
CA THR A 284 2.77 -11.66 -28.99
C THR A 284 2.77 -10.56 -27.91
N VAL A 285 3.80 -10.54 -27.07
CA VAL A 285 3.94 -9.52 -26.01
C VAL A 285 4.17 -8.14 -26.62
N HIS A 286 4.92 -8.04 -27.71
CA HIS A 286 5.14 -6.78 -28.43
C HIS A 286 3.82 -6.22 -29.00
N GLU A 287 2.96 -7.08 -29.58
CA GLU A 287 1.62 -6.68 -30.03
C GLU A 287 0.73 -6.22 -28.87
N GLN A 288 0.80 -6.88 -27.71
CA GLN A 288 0.09 -6.46 -26.49
C GLN A 288 0.59 -5.11 -25.97
N MET A 289 1.91 -4.89 -26.00
CA MET A 289 2.57 -3.65 -25.58
C MET A 289 2.02 -2.43 -26.33
N GLN A 290 1.60 -2.60 -27.59
CA GLN A 290 1.03 -1.52 -28.41
C GLN A 290 -0.28 -0.94 -27.81
N ASN A 291 -1.02 -1.71 -27.00
CA ASN A 291 -2.21 -1.22 -26.32
C ASN A 291 -1.91 -0.20 -25.21
N PHE A 292 -0.65 -0.11 -24.80
CA PHE A 292 -0.18 0.79 -23.74
C PHE A 292 0.65 1.96 -24.29
N ALA A 293 0.57 2.23 -25.60
CA ALA A 293 1.21 3.38 -26.25
C ALA A 293 1.01 4.73 -25.54
N PRO A 294 -0.17 5.04 -24.93
CA PRO A 294 -0.35 6.30 -24.20
C PRO A 294 0.58 6.45 -22.97
N GLY A 295 1.24 5.38 -22.51
CA GLY A 295 2.22 5.43 -21.43
C GLY A 295 3.59 5.98 -21.84
N VAL A 296 3.93 5.98 -23.13
CA VAL A 296 5.22 6.47 -23.63
C VAL A 296 5.47 7.95 -23.27
N PRO A 297 4.57 8.91 -23.59
CA PRO A 297 4.80 10.31 -23.24
C PRO A 297 4.88 10.57 -21.74
N LEU A 298 4.26 9.72 -20.90
CA LEU A 298 4.35 9.82 -19.44
C LEU A 298 5.75 9.46 -18.94
N ILE A 299 6.35 8.41 -19.51
CA ILE A 299 7.73 8.00 -19.21
C ILE A 299 8.72 9.04 -19.73
N GLU A 300 8.51 9.57 -20.94
CA GLU A 300 9.38 10.61 -21.52
C GLU A 300 9.36 11.89 -20.67
N ALA A 301 8.17 12.39 -20.31
CA ALA A 301 8.03 13.56 -19.43
C ALA A 301 8.72 13.35 -18.07
N GLN A 302 8.54 12.17 -17.46
CA GLN A 302 9.23 11.82 -16.21
C GLN A 302 10.75 11.85 -16.31
N LEU A 303 11.34 11.60 -17.49
CA LEU A 303 12.79 11.57 -17.68
C LEU A 303 13.36 12.92 -18.12
N GLU A 304 12.57 13.75 -18.78
CA GLU A 304 12.90 15.13 -19.16
C GLU A 304 12.98 16.05 -17.93
N GLU A 305 12.10 15.86 -16.95
CA GLU A 305 12.10 16.63 -15.70
C GLU A 305 13.27 16.27 -14.76
N GLN A 306 14.02 15.23 -15.07
CA GLN A 306 15.12 14.74 -14.22
C GLN A 306 16.46 15.32 -14.68
N PRO A 307 17.34 15.74 -13.76
CA PRO A 307 18.70 16.16 -14.11
C PRO A 307 19.48 15.08 -14.86
N GLU A 308 20.51 15.47 -15.63
CA GLU A 308 21.38 14.53 -16.35
C GLU A 308 22.26 13.73 -15.39
N TYR A 309 21.70 12.65 -14.84
CA TYR A 309 22.42 11.76 -13.96
C TYR A 309 22.95 10.52 -14.68
N PRO A 310 24.22 10.13 -14.48
CA PRO A 310 24.85 9.01 -15.19
C PRO A 310 24.12 7.66 -15.07
N HIS A 311 23.47 7.40 -13.95
CA HIS A 311 22.77 6.13 -13.70
C HIS A 311 21.32 6.12 -14.27
N LEU A 312 20.74 7.29 -14.59
CA LEU A 312 19.52 7.38 -15.40
C LEU A 312 19.79 7.10 -16.88
N ALA A 313 21.06 7.00 -17.30
CA ALA A 313 21.41 6.70 -18.68
C ALA A 313 20.78 5.38 -19.16
N ASN A 314 20.73 4.36 -18.31
CA ASN A 314 20.08 3.09 -18.66
C ASN A 314 18.56 3.24 -18.80
N LEU A 315 17.92 4.00 -17.90
CA LEU A 315 16.47 4.25 -17.98
C LEU A 315 16.10 5.12 -19.19
N ARG A 316 16.92 6.13 -19.52
CA ARG A 316 16.77 6.95 -20.73
C ARG A 316 17.04 6.16 -22.00
N ALA A 317 18.05 5.29 -21.99
CA ALA A 317 18.34 4.41 -23.12
C ALA A 317 17.17 3.44 -23.37
N ASP A 318 16.62 2.86 -22.31
CA ASP A 318 15.46 1.98 -22.40
C ASP A 318 14.20 2.73 -22.84
N ALA A 319 13.97 3.95 -22.33
CA ALA A 319 12.84 4.79 -22.77
C ALA A 319 12.96 5.21 -24.24
N LEU A 320 14.18 5.53 -24.70
CA LEU A 320 14.44 5.83 -26.11
C LEU A 320 14.24 4.59 -27.00
N ASP A 321 14.70 3.43 -26.56
CA ASP A 321 14.48 2.16 -27.26
C ASP A 321 13.00 1.78 -27.29
N LEU A 322 12.30 1.97 -26.17
CA LEU A 322 10.85 1.82 -26.05
C LEU A 322 10.12 2.73 -27.04
N SER A 323 10.43 4.02 -27.07
CA SER A 323 9.81 5.01 -27.96
C SER A 323 9.96 4.63 -29.44
N LYS A 324 11.14 4.11 -29.82
CA LYS A 324 11.39 3.58 -31.18
C LYS A 324 10.47 2.41 -31.55
N GLN A 325 10.01 1.61 -30.60
CA GLN A 325 9.07 0.50 -30.88
C GLN A 325 7.66 0.99 -31.29
N PHE A 326 7.35 2.28 -31.15
CA PHE A 326 6.05 2.87 -31.49
C PHE A 326 6.08 3.79 -32.73
N ASN A 327 7.22 3.90 -33.44
CA ASN A 327 7.38 4.74 -34.64
C ASN A 327 6.91 6.22 -34.48
N ASN A 328 6.87 6.75 -33.26
CA ASN A 328 6.28 8.05 -32.91
C ASN A 328 4.78 8.22 -33.28
N ASP A 329 4.07 7.13 -33.59
CA ASP A 329 2.65 7.18 -33.94
C ASP A 329 1.77 7.05 -32.69
N PHE A 330 1.72 8.13 -31.91
CA PHE A 330 0.90 8.22 -30.70
C PHE A 330 -0.57 8.58 -30.99
N THR A 331 -1.00 8.55 -32.26
CA THR A 331 -2.19 9.29 -32.73
C THR A 331 -3.52 8.55 -32.63
N LYS A 332 -3.58 7.37 -32.00
CA LYS A 332 -4.86 6.63 -31.92
C LYS A 332 -5.89 7.15 -30.93
N ASP A 333 -5.62 8.17 -30.12
CA ASP A 333 -6.68 8.89 -29.41
C ASP A 333 -6.19 10.25 -28.90
N SER A 334 -6.77 11.33 -29.43
CA SER A 334 -6.47 12.73 -29.08
C SER A 334 -6.81 13.11 -27.63
N ASP A 335 -7.46 12.23 -26.87
CA ASP A 335 -7.87 12.47 -25.48
C ASP A 335 -6.73 12.30 -24.46
N TYR A 336 -5.64 11.62 -24.81
CA TYR A 336 -4.59 11.27 -23.84
C TYR A 336 -3.49 12.32 -23.66
N LYS A 337 -3.29 13.24 -24.63
CA LYS A 337 -2.38 14.38 -24.48
C LYS A 337 -2.82 15.30 -23.33
N LYS A 338 -4.14 15.40 -23.13
CA LYS A 338 -4.77 16.13 -22.04
C LYS A 338 -4.63 15.42 -20.69
N ALA A 339 -4.68 14.08 -20.69
CA ALA A 339 -4.47 13.28 -19.48
C ALA A 339 -3.03 13.35 -18.94
N GLY A 340 -2.02 13.47 -19.82
CA GLY A 340 -0.64 13.74 -19.41
C GLY A 340 -0.47 15.14 -18.80
N GLU A 341 -1.07 16.17 -19.42
CA GLU A 341 -1.05 17.54 -18.89
C GLU A 341 -1.84 17.70 -17.57
N ASP A 342 -2.90 16.91 -17.36
CA ASP A 342 -3.70 16.89 -16.14
C ASP A 342 -3.11 16.00 -15.05
N ALA A 343 -2.22 15.05 -15.38
CA ALA A 343 -1.48 14.24 -14.40
C ALA A 343 -0.25 14.98 -13.83
N VAL A 344 0.26 15.97 -14.57
CA VAL A 344 1.35 16.87 -14.17
C VAL A 344 0.86 18.02 -13.28
N LYS A 345 -0.45 18.29 -13.23
CA LYS A 345 -1.09 19.27 -12.33
C LYS A 345 -1.62 18.62 -11.06
#